data_AF-U5MZ24-F1
#
_entry.id   AF-U5MZ24-F1
#
_cell.length_a   1.000
_cell.length_b   1.000
_cell.length_c   1.000
_cell.angle_alpha   90.00
_cell.angle_beta   90.00
_cell.angle_gamma   90.00
#
_symmetry.space_group_name_H-M   'P 1'
#
loop_
_entity.id
_entity.type
_entity.pdbx_description
1 polymer ?
#
loop_
_entity_poly.entity_id
_entity_poly.type
_entity_poly.pdbx_seq_one_letter_code
_entity_poly.pdbx_strand_id
1 'polypeptide(L)'
;MRDFMPIVLIIIGVVLIIYNYRAIKREENTSNFSFENILNNNKEDVNDYKIELGIIRRDIAESLTELQQEIIEIKNELNILKNVEEVYENKAEIENNKNEYTESNDDNNVEESNIEINLDIDKEVISEINFSEIKKNIDSSKTESIKKLLLDGLTEEQICRELSISKGEVLLVKGLFKK
;
A
#
# COMPACT_ATOMS: atom_id res chain seq x y z
N MET A 1 38.46 -48.54 55.70
CA MET A 1 37.26 -47.68 55.91
C MET A 1 37.43 -46.24 55.41
N ARG A 2 38.65 -45.68 55.34
CA ARG A 2 38.89 -44.30 54.88
C ARG A 2 38.65 -44.07 53.38
N ASP A 3 38.86 -45.09 52.55
CA ASP A 3 38.81 -44.95 51.08
C ASP A 3 37.38 -45.02 50.51
N PHE A 4 36.39 -45.43 51.30
CA PHE A 4 34.98 -45.48 50.87
C PHE A 4 34.31 -44.10 50.86
N MET A 5 34.79 -43.15 51.68
CA MET A 5 34.22 -41.81 51.81
C MET A 5 34.33 -40.97 50.52
N PRO A 6 35.48 -40.93 49.80
CA PRO A 6 35.55 -40.24 48.50
C PRO A 6 34.76 -40.95 47.39
N ILE A 7 34.64 -42.28 47.43
CA ILE A 7 33.90 -43.06 46.42
C ILE A 7 32.40 -42.75 46.48
N VAL A 8 31.83 -42.63 47.69
CA VAL A 8 30.41 -42.25 47.87
C VAL A 8 30.14 -40.84 47.33
N LEU A 9 31.09 -39.91 47.49
CA LEU A 9 30.98 -38.54 46.96
C LEU A 9 30.98 -38.52 45.43
N ILE A 10 31.79 -39.37 44.79
CA ILE A 10 31.80 -39.51 43.32
C ILE A 10 30.47 -40.09 42.83
N ILE A 11 29.94 -41.11 43.51
CA ILE A 11 28.66 -41.74 43.14
C ILE A 11 27.52 -40.73 43.24
N ILE A 12 27.45 -39.93 44.32
CA ILE A 12 26.39 -38.93 44.47
C ILE A 12 26.47 -37.86 43.38
N GLY A 13 27.69 -37.47 42.97
CA GLY A 13 27.93 -36.52 41.88
C GLY A 13 27.44 -37.05 40.53
N VAL A 14 27.75 -38.32 40.22
CA VAL A 14 27.29 -38.97 38.98
C VAL A 14 25.76 -39.11 38.97
N VAL A 15 25.15 -39.47 40.10
CA VAL A 15 23.68 -39.55 40.23
C VAL A 15 23.03 -38.18 40.02
N LEU A 16 23.60 -37.11 40.58
CA LEU A 16 23.13 -35.73 40.37
C LEU A 16 23.24 -35.30 38.91
N ILE A 17 24.35 -35.62 38.24
CA ILE A 17 24.55 -35.33 36.81
C ILE A 17 23.49 -36.04 35.97
N ILE A 18 23.24 -37.34 36.23
CA ILE A 18 22.22 -38.11 35.51
C ILE A 18 20.82 -37.56 35.77
N TYR A 19 20.50 -37.22 37.02
CA TYR A 19 19.19 -36.69 37.39
C TYR A 19 18.93 -35.32 36.76
N ASN A 20 19.93 -34.43 36.79
CA ASN A 20 19.87 -33.10 36.19
C ASN A 20 19.79 -33.16 34.65
N TYR A 21 20.60 -34.01 34.02
CA TYR A 21 20.54 -34.26 32.58
C TYR A 21 19.17 -34.81 32.14
N ARG A 22 18.61 -35.76 32.91
CA ARG A 22 17.28 -36.32 32.64
C ARG A 22 16.16 -35.30 32.86
N ALA A 23 16.31 -34.37 33.80
CA ALA A 23 15.36 -33.27 34.01
C ALA A 23 15.36 -32.30 32.82
N ILE A 24 16.54 -31.84 32.38
CA ILE A 24 16.70 -30.95 31.21
C ILE A 24 16.14 -31.60 29.94
N LYS A 25 16.50 -32.87 29.68
CA LYS A 25 16.02 -33.61 28.51
C LYS A 25 14.50 -33.85 28.54
N ARG A 26 13.89 -33.97 29.73
CA ARG A 26 12.43 -34.10 29.85
C ARG A 26 11.72 -32.79 29.50
N GLU A 27 12.36 -31.65 29.76
CA GLU A 27 11.87 -30.34 29.37
C GLU A 27 11.98 -30.15 27.85
N GLU A 28 13.12 -30.48 27.23
CA GLU A 28 13.32 -30.42 25.76
C GLU A 28 12.31 -31.26 24.96
N ASN A 29 11.98 -32.48 25.44
CA ASN A 29 10.99 -33.33 24.77
C ASN A 29 9.54 -32.84 24.92
N THR A 30 9.28 -31.91 25.85
CA THR A 30 7.94 -31.32 26.09
C THR A 30 7.86 -29.89 25.55
N SER A 31 8.99 -29.20 25.39
CA SER A 31 9.08 -27.79 24.97
C SER A 31 9.03 -27.57 23.45
N ASN A 32 9.08 -28.65 22.65
CA ASN A 32 8.96 -28.57 21.19
C ASN A 32 7.55 -28.15 20.70
N PHE A 33 6.57 -27.94 21.60
CA PHE A 33 5.17 -27.78 21.20
C PHE A 33 4.50 -26.43 21.52
N SER A 34 5.13 -25.49 22.23
CA SER A 34 4.37 -24.32 22.73
C SER A 34 4.80 -22.94 22.26
N PHE A 35 6.04 -22.71 21.80
CA PHE A 35 6.46 -21.37 21.37
C PHE A 35 6.99 -21.35 19.95
N GLU A 36 7.85 -22.30 19.59
CA GLU A 36 8.37 -22.42 18.22
C GLU A 36 7.25 -22.70 17.20
N ASN A 37 6.29 -23.54 17.57
CA ASN A 37 5.12 -23.82 16.74
C ASN A 37 4.21 -22.59 16.58
N ILE A 38 4.02 -21.81 17.65
CA ILE A 38 3.27 -20.55 17.59
C ILE A 38 4.02 -19.54 16.72
N LEU A 39 5.34 -19.42 16.88
CA LEU A 39 6.15 -18.49 16.10
C LEU A 39 6.17 -18.85 14.61
N ASN A 40 6.27 -20.14 14.30
CA ASN A 40 6.23 -20.63 12.92
C ASN A 40 4.86 -20.40 12.29
N ASN A 41 3.76 -20.72 13.00
CA ASN A 41 2.41 -20.44 12.51
C ASN A 41 2.20 -18.94 12.26
N ASN A 42 2.57 -18.08 13.21
CA ASN A 42 2.45 -16.63 13.02
C ASN A 42 3.34 -16.10 11.88
N LYS A 43 4.50 -16.73 11.64
CA LYS A 43 5.39 -16.36 10.53
C LYS A 43 4.79 -16.74 9.18
N GLU A 44 4.11 -17.88 9.10
CA GLU A 44 3.37 -18.34 7.92
C GLU A 44 2.17 -17.41 7.66
N ASP A 45 1.37 -17.09 8.69
CA ASP A 45 0.25 -16.16 8.60
C ASP A 45 0.68 -14.77 8.09
N VAL A 46 1.79 -14.21 8.63
CA VAL A 46 2.35 -12.93 8.18
C VAL A 46 2.82 -12.98 6.72
N ASN A 47 3.28 -14.13 6.25
CA ASN A 47 3.67 -14.31 4.87
C ASN A 47 2.46 -14.32 3.94
N ASP A 48 1.39 -15.00 4.32
CA ASP A 48 0.13 -15.05 3.56
C ASP A 48 -0.50 -13.68 3.41
N TYR A 49 -0.56 -12.88 4.48
CA TYR A 49 -1.04 -11.49 4.39
C TYR A 49 -0.19 -10.62 3.45
N LYS A 50 1.12 -10.84 3.37
CA LYS A 50 1.99 -10.11 2.44
C LYS A 50 1.71 -10.49 0.99
N ILE A 51 1.42 -11.76 0.73
CA ILE A 51 1.05 -12.25 -0.60
C ILE A 51 -0.30 -11.64 -0.99
N GLU A 52 -1.30 -11.71 -0.13
CA GLU A 52 -2.62 -11.14 -0.36
C GLU A 52 -2.56 -9.62 -0.60
N LEU A 53 -1.77 -8.90 0.21
CA LEU A 53 -1.54 -7.47 0.01
C LEU A 53 -0.85 -7.15 -1.32
N GLY A 54 0.07 -8.02 -1.77
CA GLY A 54 0.71 -7.92 -3.07
C GLY A 54 -0.29 -8.07 -4.22
N ILE A 55 -1.20 -9.03 -4.11
CA ILE A 55 -2.29 -9.27 -5.08
C ILE A 55 -3.22 -8.04 -5.12
N ILE A 56 -3.69 -7.57 -3.96
CA ILE A 56 -4.57 -6.39 -3.87
C ILE A 56 -3.90 -5.16 -4.51
N ARG A 57 -2.61 -4.93 -4.26
CA ARG A 57 -1.89 -3.80 -4.87
C ARG A 57 -1.83 -3.91 -6.39
N ARG A 58 -1.59 -5.11 -6.92
CA ARG A 58 -1.60 -5.34 -8.37
C ARG A 58 -2.97 -5.04 -8.95
N ASP A 59 -4.02 -5.59 -8.36
CA ASP A 59 -5.39 -5.45 -8.88
C ASP A 59 -5.85 -3.97 -8.83
N ILE A 60 -5.46 -3.22 -7.79
CA ILE A 60 -5.69 -1.77 -7.71
C ILE A 60 -4.91 -1.02 -8.80
N ALA A 61 -3.65 -1.38 -9.04
CA ALA A 61 -2.83 -0.73 -10.06
C ALA A 61 -3.37 -0.99 -11.47
N GLU A 62 -3.84 -2.21 -11.74
CA GLU A 62 -4.50 -2.57 -13.00
C GLU A 62 -5.78 -1.77 -13.19
N SER A 63 -6.68 -1.75 -12.20
CA SER A 63 -7.92 -0.97 -12.26
C SER A 63 -7.68 0.53 -12.40
N LEU A 64 -6.68 1.09 -11.70
CA LEU A 64 -6.32 2.50 -11.82
C LEU A 64 -5.82 2.83 -13.24
N THR A 65 -5.01 1.95 -13.82
CA THR A 65 -4.46 2.13 -15.17
C THR A 65 -5.57 2.05 -16.22
N GLU A 66 -6.49 1.09 -16.08
CA GLU A 66 -7.66 0.95 -16.95
C GLU A 66 -8.54 2.20 -16.91
N LEU A 67 -8.86 2.70 -15.71
CA LEU A 67 -9.62 3.95 -15.56
C LEU A 67 -8.89 5.16 -16.18
N GLN A 68 -7.56 5.25 -16.06
CA GLN A 68 -6.79 6.30 -16.72
C GLN A 68 -6.88 6.21 -18.24
N GLN A 69 -6.82 5.01 -18.80
CA GLN A 69 -6.98 4.77 -20.23
C GLN A 69 -8.38 5.17 -20.72
N GLU A 70 -9.42 4.75 -20.02
CA GLU A 70 -10.81 5.13 -20.32
C GLU A 70 -11.00 6.65 -20.30
N ILE A 71 -10.44 7.35 -19.32
CA ILE A 71 -10.49 8.82 -19.25
C ILE A 71 -9.82 9.47 -20.47
N ILE A 72 -8.69 8.93 -20.93
CA ILE A 72 -7.99 9.42 -22.12
C ILE A 72 -8.84 9.19 -23.37
N GLU A 73 -9.46 8.02 -23.51
CA GLU A 73 -10.34 7.68 -24.63
C GLU A 73 -11.54 8.62 -24.68
N ILE A 74 -12.23 8.81 -23.54
CA ILE A 74 -13.35 9.76 -23.44
C ILE A 74 -12.90 11.18 -23.78
N LYS A 75 -11.73 11.62 -23.30
CA LYS A 75 -11.19 12.95 -23.60
C LYS A 75 -10.94 13.12 -25.10
N ASN A 76 -10.42 12.08 -25.77
CA ASN A 76 -10.19 12.09 -27.21
C ASN A 76 -11.51 12.14 -27.99
N GLU A 77 -12.50 11.34 -27.60
CA GLU A 77 -13.83 11.34 -28.21
C GLU A 77 -14.53 12.71 -28.08
N LEU A 78 -14.47 13.31 -26.89
CA LEU A 78 -15.00 14.66 -26.65
C LEU A 78 -14.30 15.72 -27.50
N ASN A 79 -12.97 15.61 -27.67
CA ASN A 79 -12.23 16.53 -28.53
C ASN A 79 -12.64 16.38 -30.01
N ILE A 80 -12.86 15.16 -30.49
CA ILE A 80 -13.36 14.93 -31.86
C ILE A 80 -14.74 15.58 -32.02
N LEU A 81 -15.65 15.38 -31.07
CA LEU A 81 -16.98 16.00 -31.09
C LEU A 81 -16.92 17.53 -31.10
N LYS A 82 -16.07 18.12 -30.25
CA LYS A 82 -15.87 19.58 -30.19
C LYS A 82 -15.36 20.14 -31.53
N ASN A 83 -14.38 19.47 -32.14
CA ASN A 83 -13.85 19.91 -33.43
C ASN A 83 -14.89 19.77 -34.55
N VAL A 84 -15.72 18.73 -34.52
CA VAL A 84 -16.83 18.57 -35.47
C VAL A 84 -17.87 19.68 -35.32
N GLU A 85 -18.20 20.07 -34.08
CA GLU A 85 -19.10 21.18 -33.80
C GLU A 85 -18.55 22.53 -34.31
N GLU A 86 -17.25 22.82 -34.10
CA GLU A 86 -16.59 24.01 -34.67
C GLU A 86 -16.55 24.01 -36.21
N VAL A 87 -16.46 22.85 -36.85
CA VAL A 87 -16.55 22.72 -38.32
C VAL A 87 -17.97 22.97 -38.83
N TYR A 88 -19.00 22.53 -38.11
CA TYR A 88 -20.40 22.79 -38.48
C TYR A 88 -20.81 24.25 -38.24
N GLU A 89 -20.34 24.89 -37.16
CA GLU A 89 -20.59 26.33 -36.93
C GLU A 89 -19.90 27.19 -38.00
N ASN A 90 -18.66 26.89 -38.37
CA ASN A 90 -18.00 27.59 -39.48
C ASN A 90 -18.71 27.38 -40.83
N LYS A 91 -19.37 26.24 -41.05
CA LYS A 91 -20.11 25.98 -42.28
C LYS A 91 -21.42 26.77 -42.37
N ALA A 92 -22.06 27.06 -41.24
CA ALA A 92 -23.24 27.93 -41.17
C ALA A 92 -22.92 29.40 -41.45
N GLU A 93 -21.70 29.86 -41.13
CA GLU A 93 -21.25 31.21 -41.49
C GLU A 93 -20.86 31.34 -42.97
N ILE A 94 -20.33 30.28 -43.59
CA ILE A 94 -19.95 30.28 -45.02
C ILE A 94 -21.18 30.24 -45.95
N GLU A 95 -22.30 29.66 -45.52
CA GLU A 95 -23.51 29.53 -46.36
C GLU A 95 -24.23 30.88 -46.59
N ASN A 96 -24.00 31.88 -45.72
CA ASN A 96 -24.58 33.22 -45.86
C ASN A 96 -23.82 34.16 -46.83
N ASN A 97 -22.65 33.73 -47.35
CA ASN A 97 -21.79 34.56 -48.21
C ASN A 97 -21.67 34.04 -49.66
N LYS A 98 -22.63 33.20 -50.10
CA LYS A 98 -22.60 32.57 -51.43
C LYS A 98 -23.85 32.86 -52.26
N ASN A 99 -24.28 34.12 -52.26
CA ASN A 99 -25.26 34.65 -53.21
C ASN A 99 -24.61 35.71 -54.10
N GLU A 100 -23.59 35.36 -54.87
CA GLU A 100 -23.39 35.93 -56.21
C GLU A 100 -22.26 35.22 -56.98
N TYR A 101 -22.53 34.95 -58.26
CA TYR A 101 -21.62 34.52 -59.35
C TYR A 101 -21.34 33.01 -59.57
N THR A 102 -22.17 32.46 -60.48
CA THR A 102 -21.85 31.68 -61.70
C THR A 102 -21.23 30.27 -61.64
N GLU A 103 -21.94 29.37 -62.32
CA GLU A 103 -21.59 28.05 -62.87
C GLU A 103 -20.12 27.84 -63.27
N SER A 104 -19.58 26.65 -62.97
CA SER A 104 -18.99 25.68 -63.94
C SER A 104 -17.87 24.81 -63.33
N ASN A 105 -18.01 23.49 -63.49
CA ASN A 105 -16.97 22.47 -63.73
C ASN A 105 -15.95 22.11 -62.63
N ASP A 106 -16.12 20.88 -62.12
CA ASP A 106 -15.14 19.76 -62.14
C ASP A 106 -13.64 20.13 -62.18
N ASP A 107 -12.93 19.96 -61.06
CA ASP A 107 -11.74 19.09 -61.04
C ASP A 107 -11.20 18.87 -59.61
N ASN A 108 -10.74 17.65 -59.35
CA ASN A 108 -10.16 17.20 -58.10
C ASN A 108 -8.74 17.77 -57.93
N ASN A 109 -8.50 18.57 -56.88
CA ASN A 109 -7.15 18.81 -56.37
C ASN A 109 -7.17 18.87 -54.84
N VAL A 110 -6.72 17.77 -54.23
CA VAL A 110 -6.40 17.72 -52.80
C VAL A 110 -5.02 18.35 -52.64
N GLU A 111 -4.99 19.63 -52.29
CA GLU A 111 -3.75 20.26 -51.83
C GLU A 111 -3.48 19.82 -50.37
N GLU A 112 -2.47 18.96 -50.24
CA GLU A 112 -1.90 18.51 -48.97
C GLU A 112 -1.22 19.71 -48.29
N SER A 113 -1.97 20.43 -47.47
CA SER A 113 -1.44 21.50 -46.63
C SER A 113 -0.70 20.90 -45.44
N ASN A 114 0.63 20.99 -45.47
CA ASN A 114 1.49 20.70 -44.33
C ASN A 114 1.23 21.75 -43.22
N ILE A 115 0.36 21.42 -42.27
CA ILE A 115 0.14 22.23 -41.08
C ILE A 115 1.17 21.80 -40.03
N GLU A 116 2.22 22.61 -39.84
CA GLU A 116 3.15 22.47 -38.72
C GLU A 116 2.38 22.67 -37.40
N ILE A 117 2.18 21.57 -36.69
CA ILE A 117 1.57 21.53 -35.37
C ILE A 117 2.63 21.98 -34.35
N ASN A 118 2.61 23.26 -33.96
CA ASN A 118 3.41 23.75 -32.84
C ASN A 118 2.62 23.49 -31.54
N LEU A 119 2.70 22.26 -31.05
CA LEU A 119 2.10 21.84 -29.79
C LEU A 119 3.04 22.24 -28.66
N ASP A 120 2.72 23.33 -27.95
CA ASP A 120 3.44 23.79 -26.76
C ASP A 120 3.12 22.83 -25.59
N ILE A 121 3.80 21.67 -25.56
CA ILE A 121 3.59 20.55 -24.62
C ILE A 121 4.09 20.88 -23.20
N ASP A 122 4.75 22.02 -23.00
CA ASP A 122 5.51 22.31 -21.77
C ASP A 122 4.70 22.88 -20.59
N LYS A 123 3.35 22.86 -20.61
CA LYS A 123 2.56 23.54 -19.57
C LYS A 123 1.55 22.74 -18.77
N GLU A 124 1.52 21.41 -18.87
CA GLU A 124 0.69 20.62 -17.95
C GLU A 124 1.30 19.26 -17.59
N VAL A 125 2.59 19.25 -17.28
CA VAL A 125 3.12 18.23 -16.37
C VAL A 125 2.50 18.55 -15.01
N ILE A 126 1.51 17.74 -14.60
CA ILE A 126 0.92 17.78 -13.26
C ILE A 126 2.08 17.71 -12.26
N SER A 127 2.44 18.86 -11.72
CA SER A 127 3.49 18.99 -10.72
C SER A 127 3.10 18.12 -9.52
N GLU A 128 3.98 17.17 -9.20
CA GLU A 128 4.08 16.39 -7.96
C GLU A 128 2.85 16.45 -7.05
N ILE A 129 2.10 15.34 -7.00
CA ILE A 129 1.13 15.09 -5.92
C ILE A 129 1.86 15.30 -4.60
N ASN A 130 1.53 16.38 -3.89
CA ASN A 130 2.16 16.72 -2.63
C ASN A 130 1.65 15.77 -1.52
N PHE A 131 2.28 14.60 -1.40
CA PHE A 131 1.98 13.59 -0.39
C PHE A 131 2.08 14.09 1.06
N SER A 132 2.67 15.27 1.30
CA SER A 132 2.78 15.82 2.65
C SER A 132 1.44 16.32 3.22
N GLU A 133 0.49 16.75 2.38
CA GLU A 133 -0.83 17.18 2.84
C GLU A 133 -1.76 16.01 3.19
N ILE A 134 -1.69 14.91 2.43
CA ILE A 134 -2.50 13.71 2.69
C ILE A 134 -2.07 13.03 4.00
N LYS A 135 -0.76 13.02 4.29
CA LYS A 135 -0.21 12.36 5.48
C LYS A 135 -0.60 13.04 6.79
N LYS A 136 -0.81 14.37 6.78
CA LYS A 136 -1.18 15.15 7.96
C LYS A 136 -2.60 14.86 8.46
N ASN A 137 -3.49 14.43 7.58
CA ASN A 137 -4.89 14.13 7.90
C ASN A 137 -5.12 12.68 8.38
N ILE A 138 -4.26 11.73 8.01
CA ILE A 138 -4.47 10.30 8.29
C ILE A 138 -3.73 9.85 9.56
N ASP A 139 -2.52 10.38 9.81
CA ASP A 139 -1.69 9.90 10.93
C ASP A 139 -2.02 10.54 12.28
N SER A 140 -2.83 11.61 12.35
CA SER A 140 -2.97 12.41 13.57
C SER A 140 -4.02 11.90 14.57
N SER A 141 -5.23 11.49 14.14
CA SER A 141 -6.31 11.30 15.12
C SER A 141 -6.13 10.09 16.05
N LYS A 142 -5.78 8.91 15.50
CA LYS A 142 -5.65 7.67 16.30
C LYS A 142 -4.37 7.62 17.10
N THR A 143 -3.24 8.02 16.52
CA THR A 143 -1.94 8.02 17.22
C THR A 143 -1.90 9.04 18.35
N GLU A 144 -2.51 10.20 18.16
CA GLU A 144 -2.65 11.24 19.20
C GLU A 144 -3.60 10.81 20.32
N SER A 145 -4.68 10.08 19.99
CA SER A 145 -5.57 9.48 20.98
C SER A 145 -4.86 8.42 21.82
N ILE A 146 -4.08 7.52 21.19
CA ILE A 146 -3.26 6.53 21.91
C ILE A 146 -2.22 7.25 22.79
N LYS A 147 -1.57 8.30 22.28
CA LYS A 147 -0.60 9.11 23.03
C LYS A 147 -1.22 9.72 24.29
N LYS A 148 -2.41 10.29 24.16
CA LYS A 148 -3.12 10.92 25.29
C LYS A 148 -3.46 9.90 26.37
N LEU A 149 -4.01 8.75 25.99
CA LEU A 149 -4.37 7.70 26.96
C LEU A 149 -3.14 7.03 27.61
N LEU A 150 -2.01 6.96 26.89
CA LEU A 150 -0.73 6.53 27.47
C LEU A 150 -0.20 7.53 28.51
N LEU A 151 -0.37 8.84 28.26
CA LEU A 151 0.00 9.90 29.20
C LEU A 151 -0.92 9.92 30.43
N ASP A 152 -2.20 9.63 30.24
CA ASP A 152 -3.21 9.50 31.31
C ASP A 152 -2.99 8.24 32.18
N GLY A 153 -1.99 7.41 31.85
CA GLY A 153 -1.55 6.27 32.67
C GLY A 153 -2.40 5.01 32.52
N LEU A 154 -3.24 4.92 31.48
CA LEU A 154 -4.06 3.73 31.21
C LEU A 154 -3.19 2.54 30.78
N THR A 155 -3.64 1.34 31.12
CA THR A 155 -2.96 0.12 30.67
C THR A 155 -3.21 -0.13 29.19
N GLU A 156 -2.29 -0.82 28.53
CA GLU A 156 -2.37 -1.16 27.11
C GLU A 156 -3.71 -1.85 26.78
N GLU A 157 -4.19 -2.72 27.67
CA GLU A 157 -5.46 -3.42 27.53
C GLU A 157 -6.69 -2.50 27.63
N GLN A 158 -6.62 -1.42 28.41
CA GLN A 158 -7.71 -0.44 28.50
C GLN A 158 -7.78 0.41 27.23
N ILE A 159 -6.63 0.84 26.72
CA ILE A 159 -6.51 1.59 25.46
C ILE A 159 -7.06 0.77 24.28
N CYS A 160 -6.75 -0.53 24.23
CA CYS A 160 -7.27 -1.42 23.20
C CYS A 160 -8.81 -1.46 23.20
N ARG A 161 -9.43 -1.51 24.39
CA ARG A 161 -10.89 -1.57 24.54
C ARG A 161 -11.56 -0.24 24.20
N GLU A 162 -10.95 0.88 24.58
CA GLU A 162 -11.55 2.20 24.44
C GLU A 162 -11.46 2.75 23.02
N LEU A 163 -10.34 2.49 22.32
CA LEU A 163 -10.15 2.89 20.93
C LEU A 163 -10.54 1.82 19.91
N SER A 164 -10.93 0.62 20.34
CA SER A 164 -11.11 -0.55 19.46
C SER A 164 -9.88 -0.82 18.59
N ILE A 165 -8.70 -0.73 19.19
CA ILE A 165 -7.39 -0.84 18.52
C ILE A 165 -6.66 -2.10 19.00
N SER A 166 -5.87 -2.72 18.12
CA SER A 166 -5.11 -3.92 18.46
C SER A 166 -3.98 -3.63 19.45
N LYS A 167 -3.63 -4.62 20.29
CA LYS A 167 -2.50 -4.51 21.23
C LYS A 167 -1.18 -4.21 20.49
N GLY A 168 -1.01 -4.76 19.29
CA GLY A 168 0.14 -4.48 18.43
C GLY A 168 0.27 -3.00 18.06
N GLU A 169 -0.83 -2.35 17.66
CA GLU A 169 -0.85 -0.91 17.33
C GLU A 169 -0.52 -0.04 18.55
N VAL A 170 -1.06 -0.36 19.73
CA VAL A 170 -0.76 0.38 20.98
C VAL A 170 0.73 0.27 21.34
N LEU A 171 1.32 -0.93 21.24
CA LEU A 171 2.75 -1.12 21.51
C LEU A 171 3.65 -0.43 20.49
N LEU A 172 3.29 -0.44 19.21
CA LEU A 172 4.01 0.26 18.14
C LEU A 172 4.11 1.76 18.43
N VAL A 173 2.96 2.37 18.75
CA VAL A 173 2.88 3.79 19.09
C VAL A 173 3.65 4.10 20.38
N LYS A 174 3.50 3.27 21.42
CA LYS A 174 4.28 3.39 22.67
C LYS A 174 5.79 3.29 22.44
N GLY A 175 6.23 2.41 21.54
CA GLY A 175 7.64 2.24 21.17
C GLY A 175 8.22 3.46 20.46
N LEU A 176 7.43 4.11 19.60
CA LEU A 176 7.82 5.33 18.89
C LEU A 176 7.94 6.55 19.82
N PHE A 177 7.17 6.60 20.91
CA PHE A 177 7.21 7.70 21.89
C PHE A 177 8.35 7.60 22.91
N LYS A 178 9.08 6.49 22.97
CA LYS A 178 10.12 6.26 23.98
C LYS A 178 11.49 6.87 23.62
N LYS A 179 11.52 7.83 22.70
CA LYS A 179 12.74 8.51 22.23
C LYS A 179 13.00 9.79 23.01
#